data_AF-A0A969EHF3-F1
#
_entry.id   AF-A0A969EHF3-F1
#
_cell.length_a   1.000
_cell.length_b   1.000
_cell.length_c   1.000
_cell.angle_alpha   90.00
_cell.angle_beta   90.00
_cell.angle_gamma   90.00
#
_symmetry.space_group_name_H-M   'P 1'
#
loop_
_entity.id
_entity.type
_entity.pdbx_description
1 polymer ?
#
loop_
_entity_poly.entity_id
_entity_poly.type
_entity_poly.pdbx_seq_one_letter_code
_entity_poly.pdbx_strand_id
1 'polypeptide(L)'
;MDKTGNLINARKYPEASTDYLEAGDLSAYSKEELKLMRNEIFAIHGYIFKTQSLKDYFSSQPWYSASYDNVDDLLSEVEKHNVQVIKQVEDSK
;
A
#
# COMPACT_ATOMS: atom_id res chain seq x y z
N MET A 1 -7.54 -12.42 11.53
CA MET A 1 -6.16 -12.94 11.45
C MET A 1 -6.22 -14.42 11.13
N ASP A 2 -5.60 -14.87 10.04
CA ASP A 2 -5.34 -16.30 9.88
C ASP A 2 -4.23 -16.73 10.87
N LYS A 3 -4.19 -18.02 11.20
CA LYS A 3 -3.39 -18.55 12.32
C LYS A 3 -1.88 -18.61 12.02
N THR A 4 -1.41 -18.02 10.93
CA THR A 4 -0.04 -18.14 10.43
C THR A 4 0.75 -16.83 10.43
N GLY A 5 0.14 -15.69 10.79
CA GLY A 5 0.83 -14.40 10.79
C GLY A 5 1.28 -13.94 9.41
N ASN A 6 0.76 -14.56 8.34
CA ASN A 6 1.16 -14.26 6.98
C ASN A 6 0.15 -13.30 6.36
N LEU A 7 0.41 -12.00 6.51
CA LEU A 7 -0.46 -10.94 6.01
C LEU A 7 -0.58 -10.91 4.47
N ILE A 8 0.29 -11.63 3.76
CA ILE A 8 0.31 -11.71 2.29
C ILE A 8 -1.07 -12.13 1.73
N ASN A 9 -1.75 -13.09 2.37
CA ASN A 9 -3.05 -13.59 1.88
C ASN A 9 -4.23 -12.63 2.14
N ALA A 10 -4.05 -11.61 2.98
CA ALA A 10 -5.10 -10.67 3.34
C ALA A 10 -4.99 -9.32 2.60
N ARG A 11 -3.84 -9.09 1.95
CA ARG A 11 -3.54 -7.89 1.17
C ARG A 11 -4.14 -7.98 -0.23
N LYS A 12 -4.53 -6.83 -0.77
CA LYS A 12 -4.99 -6.73 -2.16
C LYS A 12 -3.82 -6.61 -3.13
N TYR A 13 -2.73 -5.98 -2.70
CA TYR A 13 -1.54 -5.74 -3.52
C TYR A 13 -0.26 -6.15 -2.76
N PRO A 14 -0.12 -7.44 -2.39
CA PRO A 14 1.09 -7.92 -1.72
C PRO A 14 2.38 -7.68 -2.52
N GLU A 15 2.29 -7.73 -3.85
CA GLU A 15 3.40 -7.49 -4.79
C GLU A 15 4.07 -6.13 -4.58
N ALA A 16 3.30 -5.13 -4.14
CA ALA A 16 3.80 -3.79 -3.86
C ALA A 16 4.82 -3.73 -2.72
N SER A 17 4.93 -4.78 -1.90
CA SER A 17 5.96 -4.93 -0.86
C SER A 17 6.94 -6.08 -1.11
N THR A 18 6.75 -6.92 -2.14
CA THR A 18 7.59 -8.11 -2.37
C THR A 18 8.43 -8.03 -3.64
N ASP A 19 7.96 -7.35 -4.67
CA ASP A 19 8.59 -7.31 -6.00
C ASP A 19 8.98 -5.88 -6.36
N TYR A 20 10.05 -5.71 -7.16
CA TYR A 20 10.36 -4.41 -7.76
C TYR A 20 9.43 -4.19 -8.96
N LEU A 21 8.51 -3.23 -8.82
CA LEU A 21 7.54 -2.89 -9.87
C LEU A 21 8.12 -1.85 -10.83
N GLU A 22 7.75 -1.98 -12.10
CA GLU A 22 8.03 -1.01 -13.14
C GLU A 22 6.73 -0.41 -13.69
N ALA A 23 6.84 0.72 -14.42
CA ALA A 23 5.67 1.40 -14.96
C ALA A 23 4.82 0.51 -15.90
N GLY A 24 5.44 -0.46 -16.58
CA GLY A 24 4.76 -1.41 -17.45
C GLY A 24 3.78 -2.31 -16.69
N ASP A 25 4.18 -2.80 -15.52
CA ASP A 25 3.36 -3.67 -14.65
C ASP A 25 2.09 -2.95 -14.15
N LEU A 26 2.19 -1.63 -14.03
CA LEU A 26 1.16 -0.78 -13.47
C LEU A 26 0.15 -0.25 -14.51
N SER A 27 0.40 -0.52 -15.78
CA SER A 27 -0.32 0.11 -16.90
C SER A 27 -1.83 -0.22 -16.92
N ALA A 28 -2.21 -1.42 -16.48
CA ALA A 28 -3.58 -1.91 -16.44
C ALA A 28 -4.42 -1.36 -15.27
N TYR A 29 -3.78 -0.83 -14.22
CA TYR A 29 -4.49 -0.32 -13.05
C TYR A 29 -5.02 1.09 -13.28
N SER A 30 -6.21 1.35 -12.74
CA SER A 30 -6.78 2.68 -12.67
C SER A 30 -6.05 3.57 -11.67
N LYS A 31 -6.24 4.89 -11.77
CA LYS A 31 -5.67 5.86 -10.83
C LYS A 31 -6.04 5.57 -9.38
N GLU A 32 -7.28 5.16 -9.12
CA GLU A 32 -7.73 4.85 -7.77
C GLU A 32 -7.12 3.53 -7.26
N GLU A 33 -6.96 2.53 -8.12
CA GLU A 33 -6.26 1.29 -7.74
C GLU A 33 -4.80 1.53 -7.41
N LEU A 34 -4.10 2.35 -8.20
CA LEU A 34 -2.72 2.75 -7.92
C LEU A 34 -2.60 3.50 -6.60
N LYS A 35 -3.57 4.39 -6.31
CA LYS A 35 -3.64 5.08 -5.03
C LYS A 35 -3.84 4.12 -3.87
N LEU A 36 -4.74 3.14 -3.99
CA LEU A 36 -4.95 2.13 -2.95
C LEU A 36 -3.71 1.23 -2.79
N MET A 37 -3.10 0.79 -3.88
CA MET A 37 -1.87 -0.01 -3.90
C MET A 37 -0.72 0.71 -3.18
N ARG A 38 -0.46 1.97 -3.53
CA ARG A 38 0.56 2.79 -2.85
C ARG A 38 0.24 2.93 -1.36
N ASN A 39 -1.01 3.18 -1.00
CA ASN A 39 -1.38 3.39 0.40
C ASN A 39 -1.42 2.09 1.22
N GLU A 40 -1.56 0.92 0.60
CA GLU A 40 -1.49 -0.37 1.31
C GLU A 40 -0.11 -0.58 1.95
N ILE A 41 0.96 -0.11 1.29
CA ILE A 41 2.32 -0.10 1.85
C ILE A 41 2.37 0.70 3.16
N PHE A 42 1.76 1.88 3.22
CA PHE A 42 1.74 2.66 4.46
C PHE A 42 0.83 2.02 5.51
N ALA A 43 -0.28 1.42 5.08
CA ALA A 43 -1.25 0.78 5.96
C ALA A 43 -0.66 -0.44 6.70
N ILE A 44 0.17 -1.25 6.03
CA ILE A 44 0.79 -2.44 6.64
C ILE A 44 1.71 -2.07 7.81
N HIS A 45 2.34 -0.90 7.73
CA HIS A 45 3.20 -0.34 8.76
C HIS A 45 2.42 0.46 9.82
N GLY A 46 1.09 0.51 9.71
CA GLY A 46 0.21 1.15 10.70
C GLY A 46 0.09 2.67 10.56
N TYR A 47 0.24 3.22 9.35
CA TYR A 47 0.08 4.66 9.12
C TYR A 47 -1.34 5.15 9.41
N ILE A 48 -1.48 6.25 10.14
CA ILE A 48 -2.77 6.88 10.47
C ILE A 48 -3.23 7.79 9.32
N PHE A 49 -4.11 7.27 8.46
CA PHE A 49 -4.71 8.06 7.37
C PHE A 49 -5.57 9.22 7.86
N LYS A 50 -5.33 10.42 7.29
CA LYS A 50 -6.13 11.63 7.54
C LYS A 50 -7.21 11.87 6.46
N THR A 51 -6.98 11.38 5.24
CA THR A 51 -7.98 11.43 4.17
C THR A 51 -9.13 10.47 4.48
N GLN A 52 -10.35 10.98 4.55
CA GLN A 52 -11.52 10.21 4.98
C GLN A 52 -11.73 8.92 4.15
N SER A 53 -11.60 8.99 2.81
CA SER A 53 -11.78 7.82 1.96
C SER A 53 -10.75 6.71 2.21
N LEU A 54 -9.48 7.05 2.46
CA LEU A 54 -8.44 6.09 2.79
C LEU A 54 -8.61 5.54 4.19
N LYS A 55 -8.98 6.41 5.14
CA LYS A 55 -9.29 5.99 6.51
C LYS A 55 -10.43 4.98 6.52
N ASP A 56 -11.53 5.25 5.83
CA ASP A 56 -12.69 4.36 5.77
C ASP A 56 -12.33 3.04 5.07
N TYR A 57 -11.60 3.11 3.96
CA TYR A 57 -11.15 1.94 3.22
C TYR A 57 -10.26 1.02 4.10
N PHE A 58 -9.18 1.54 4.67
CA PHE A 58 -8.24 0.74 5.45
C PHE A 58 -8.79 0.32 6.80
N SER A 59 -9.61 1.15 7.47
CA SER A 59 -10.26 0.75 8.73
C SER A 59 -11.26 -0.39 8.56
N SER A 60 -11.75 -0.63 7.33
CA SER A 60 -12.58 -1.80 7.02
C SER A 60 -11.76 -3.09 6.80
N GLN A 61 -10.44 -2.99 6.67
CA GLN A 61 -9.58 -4.15 6.46
C GLN A 61 -9.25 -4.84 7.79
N PRO A 62 -9.48 -6.16 7.92
CA PRO A 62 -9.31 -6.87 9.20
C PRO A 62 -7.85 -7.00 9.66
N TRP A 63 -6.89 -6.69 8.79
CA TRP A 63 -5.45 -6.73 9.07
C TRP A 63 -4.87 -5.36 9.42
N TYR A 64 -5.59 -4.27 9.20
CA TYR A 64 -5.08 -2.91 9.41
C TYR A 64 -5.22 -2.48 10.86
N SER A 65 -4.16 -1.90 11.41
CA SER A 65 -4.15 -1.32 12.75
C SER A 65 -3.33 -0.04 12.77
N ALA A 66 -4.00 1.09 13.01
CA ALA A 66 -3.37 2.41 12.98
C ALA A 66 -2.53 2.65 14.24
N SER A 67 -1.25 3.00 14.07
CA SER A 67 -0.24 3.08 15.14
C SER A 67 0.65 4.33 15.07
N TYR A 68 0.96 4.83 13.87
CA TYR A 68 1.97 5.90 13.70
C TYR A 68 1.51 7.01 12.75
N ASP A 69 1.88 8.25 13.03
CA ASP A 69 1.66 9.39 12.14
C ASP A 69 2.70 9.48 11.01
N ASN A 70 3.81 8.75 11.10
CA ASN A 70 4.82 8.59 10.05
C ASN A 70 5.39 7.16 10.11
N VAL A 71 5.54 6.53 8.95
CA VAL A 71 6.08 5.17 8.78
C VAL A 71 7.24 5.09 7.78
N ASP A 72 7.74 6.22 7.27
CA ASP A 72 8.75 6.27 6.19
C ASP A 72 10.01 5.46 6.52
N ASP A 73 10.44 5.47 7.78
CA ASP A 73 11.60 4.71 8.27
C ASP A 73 11.33 3.20 8.43
N LEU A 74 10.06 2.78 8.39
CA LEU A 74 9.64 1.38 8.46
C LEU A 74 9.56 0.73 7.08
N LEU A 75 9.48 1.53 6.02
CA LEU A 75 9.43 1.02 4.65
C LEU A 75 10.75 0.36 4.27
N SER A 76 10.65 -0.82 3.66
CA SER A 76 11.77 -1.47 3.00
C SER A 76 12.20 -0.73 1.74
N GLU A 77 13.39 -1.06 1.21
CA GLU A 77 13.87 -0.46 -0.04
C GLU A 77 12.97 -0.77 -1.26
N VAL A 78 12.40 -1.99 -1.30
CA VAL A 78 11.41 -2.39 -2.31
C VAL A 78 10.17 -1.49 -2.24
N GLU A 79 9.66 -1.28 -1.03
CA GLU A 79 8.48 -0.45 -0.80
C GLU A 79 8.73 1.02 -1.15
N LYS A 80 9.90 1.57 -0.80
CA LYS A 80 10.27 2.95 -1.17
C LYS A 80 10.33 3.12 -2.68
N HIS A 81 10.97 2.19 -3.38
CA HIS A 81 11.01 2.18 -4.85
C HIS A 81 9.60 2.12 -5.44
N ASN A 82 8.77 1.17 -4.98
CA ASN A 82 7.42 0.99 -5.50
C ASN A 82 6.52 2.20 -5.22
N VAL A 83 6.61 2.83 -4.03
CA VAL A 83 5.86 4.06 -3.73
C VAL A 83 6.16 5.14 -4.77
N GLN A 84 7.43 5.30 -5.17
CA GLN A 84 7.83 6.27 -6.18
C GLN A 84 7.28 5.91 -7.56
N VAL A 85 7.46 4.67 -8.01
CA VAL A 85 7.00 4.22 -9.34
C VAL A 85 5.48 4.26 -9.46
N ILE A 86 4.76 3.75 -8.45
CA ILE A 86 3.29 3.78 -8.41
C ILE A 86 2.78 5.21 -8.44
N LYS A 87 3.42 6.13 -7.70
CA LYS A 87 3.02 7.54 -7.71
C LYS A 87 3.27 8.19 -9.07
N GLN A 88 4.39 7.92 -9.74
CA GLN A 88 4.65 8.42 -11.08
C GLN A 88 3.58 7.97 -12.08
N VAL A 89 3.21 6.68 -12.07
CA VAL A 89 2.14 6.18 -12.95
C VAL A 89 0.78 6.77 -12.57
N GLU A 90 0.43 6.83 -11.29
CA GLU A 90 -0.81 7.45 -10.78
C GLU A 90 -0.98 8.89 -11.28
N ASP A 91 0.08 9.69 -11.26
CA ASP A 91 0.05 11.09 -11.69
C ASP A 91 -0.08 11.24 -13.21
N SER A 92 0.33 10.24 -13.98
CA SER A 92 0.17 10.22 -15.44
C SER A 92 -1.22 9.80 -15.93
N LYS A 93 -2.08 9.33 -15.01
CA LYS A 93 -3.47 8.90 -15.28
C LYS A 93 -4.49 10.01 -15.09
#